data_AF-A0A9D1A4J8-F1
#
_entry.id   AF-A0A9D1A4J8-F1
#
_cell.length_a   1.000
_cell.length_b   1.000
_cell.length_c   1.000
_cell.angle_alpha   90.00
_cell.angle_beta   90.00
_cell.angle_gamma   90.00
#
_symmetry.space_group_name_H-M   'P 1'
#
loop_
_entity.id
_entity.type
_entity.pdbx_description
1 polymer ?
#
loop_
_entity_poly.entity_id
_entity_poly.type
_entity_poly.pdbx_seq_one_letter_code
_entity_poly.pdbx_strand_id
1 'polypeptide(L)'
;MRQGYMSVKEAAKRWGISDRRVRLLCSSGKVEGAVRDGRSYEIPEHAVKPADGRAVRQKDIPEEFRKVFLRIDGKRDELLRRREGGWVLSGELWEKFLLELAWPLVRRGGSSLTPEETGQILKGVPAAGKPLAEHLEVLGIREAADWIQELAAGQEELSEALILRLHAMVLMGRRKEGGLYRSRAVRLSGTDNEPPQPFMVPVMLDWLLKEYEEKKKKLHALELIPRLHMDFEWVHPFEDGNTRVGWMLMNLELMRAGYPLVRLSEGSLEDYYRALGQYYEKSNEAPMIYLVTGLVEESLDQWLRCFTEPAACSNL
;
A
#
# COMPACT_ATOMS: atom_id res chain seq x y z
N MET A 1 -50.26 -11.63 -3.85
CA MET A 1 -49.00 -11.81 -3.12
C MET A 1 -49.01 -13.18 -2.48
N ARG A 2 -48.08 -14.05 -2.88
CA ARG A 2 -47.84 -15.32 -2.21
C ARG A 2 -47.38 -15.08 -0.76
N GLN A 3 -47.76 -15.97 0.16
CA GLN A 3 -47.34 -15.90 1.55
C GLN A 3 -45.80 -16.08 1.64
N GLY A 4 -45.10 -15.18 2.34
CA GLY A 4 -43.63 -15.19 2.46
C GLY A 4 -42.88 -14.53 1.31
N TYR A 5 -43.57 -13.75 0.46
CA TYR A 5 -42.97 -12.99 -0.65
C TYR A 5 -43.32 -11.51 -0.54
N MET A 6 -42.34 -10.65 -0.80
CA MET A 6 -42.46 -9.20 -0.90
C MET A 6 -42.43 -8.73 -2.36
N SER A 7 -43.02 -7.56 -2.60
CA SER A 7 -43.01 -6.90 -3.90
C SER A 7 -41.66 -6.28 -4.23
N VAL A 8 -41.43 -6.01 -5.53
CA VAL A 8 -40.27 -5.22 -6.01
C VAL A 8 -40.10 -3.88 -5.27
N LYS A 9 -41.21 -3.20 -4.93
CA LYS A 9 -41.17 -1.90 -4.24
C LYS A 9 -40.70 -2.04 -2.80
N GLU A 10 -41.16 -3.07 -2.11
CA GLU A 10 -40.74 -3.36 -0.73
C GLU A 10 -39.27 -3.80 -0.69
N ALA A 11 -38.85 -4.64 -1.64
CA ALA A 11 -37.46 -5.02 -1.80
C ALA A 11 -36.57 -3.81 -2.13
N ALA A 12 -37.02 -2.91 -3.02
CA ALA A 12 -36.31 -1.68 -3.38
C ALA A 12 -36.06 -0.78 -2.16
N LYS A 13 -37.11 -0.58 -1.35
CA LYS A 13 -37.02 0.18 -0.09
C LYS A 13 -36.09 -0.50 0.91
N ARG A 14 -36.20 -1.83 1.09
CA ARG A 14 -35.39 -2.60 2.03
C ARG A 14 -33.91 -2.65 1.65
N TRP A 15 -33.61 -2.70 0.36
CA TRP A 15 -32.24 -2.81 -0.16
C TRP A 15 -31.59 -1.46 -0.49
N GLY A 16 -32.33 -0.36 -0.37
CA GLY A 16 -31.87 1.00 -0.68
C GLY A 16 -31.49 1.19 -2.15
N ILE A 17 -32.23 0.58 -3.09
CA ILE A 17 -31.98 0.68 -4.54
C ILE A 17 -33.29 0.94 -5.30
N SER A 18 -33.21 1.36 -6.56
CA SER A 18 -34.42 1.63 -7.37
C SER A 18 -35.18 0.35 -7.76
N ASP A 19 -36.50 0.45 -7.91
CA ASP A 19 -37.36 -0.63 -8.46
C ASP A 19 -36.80 -1.25 -9.74
N ARG A 20 -36.25 -0.41 -10.62
CA ARG A 20 -35.62 -0.84 -11.88
C ARG A 20 -34.42 -1.75 -11.61
N ARG A 21 -33.60 -1.44 -10.59
CA ARG A 21 -32.45 -2.26 -10.22
C ARG A 21 -32.88 -3.61 -9.68
N VAL A 22 -33.90 -3.63 -8.82
CA VAL A 22 -34.47 -4.87 -8.27
C VAL A 22 -34.97 -5.78 -9.40
N ARG A 23 -35.77 -5.26 -10.35
CA ARG A 23 -36.25 -6.05 -11.50
C ARG A 23 -35.11 -6.64 -12.33
N LEU A 24 -34.02 -5.88 -12.54
CA LEU A 24 -32.84 -6.36 -13.26
C LEU A 24 -32.15 -7.51 -12.53
N LEU A 25 -32.02 -7.45 -11.19
CA LEU A 25 -31.41 -8.52 -10.39
C LEU A 25 -32.25 -9.79 -10.43
N CYS A 26 -33.58 -9.67 -10.38
CA CYS A 26 -34.48 -10.81 -10.53
C CYS A 26 -34.42 -11.40 -11.95
N SER A 27 -34.45 -10.56 -13.00
CA SER A 27 -34.39 -11.04 -14.39
C SER A 27 -33.06 -11.68 -14.76
N SER A 28 -31.96 -11.29 -14.10
CA SER A 28 -30.64 -11.88 -14.29
C SER A 28 -30.39 -13.12 -13.42
N GLY A 29 -31.40 -13.62 -12.71
CA GLY A 29 -31.27 -14.80 -11.85
C GLY A 29 -30.41 -14.61 -10.59
N LYS A 30 -30.13 -13.37 -10.18
CA LYS A 30 -29.29 -13.07 -9.01
C LYS A 30 -30.04 -13.09 -7.68
N VAL A 31 -31.37 -13.16 -7.73
CA VAL A 31 -32.23 -13.27 -6.55
C VAL A 31 -32.84 -14.67 -6.58
N GLU A 32 -32.29 -15.57 -5.77
CA GLU A 32 -32.77 -16.95 -5.67
C GLU A 32 -34.22 -16.98 -5.18
N GLY A 33 -35.04 -17.81 -5.80
CA GLY A 33 -36.48 -17.92 -5.49
C GLY A 33 -37.34 -16.76 -6.00
N ALA A 34 -36.81 -15.76 -6.72
CA ALA A 34 -37.64 -14.72 -7.32
C ALA A 34 -38.56 -15.30 -8.43
N VAL A 35 -39.86 -15.05 -8.32
CA VAL A 35 -40.86 -15.53 -9.28
C VAL A 35 -41.37 -14.37 -10.11
N ARG A 36 -41.46 -14.55 -11.43
CA ARG A 36 -42.01 -13.53 -12.32
C ARG A 36 -43.53 -13.49 -12.18
N ASP A 37 -44.08 -12.32 -11.86
CA ASP A 37 -45.52 -12.06 -11.76
C ASP A 37 -45.89 -10.90 -12.70
N GLY A 38 -46.44 -11.26 -13.87
CA GLY A 38 -46.73 -10.33 -14.95
C GLY A 38 -45.51 -9.54 -15.43
N ARG A 39 -45.54 -8.21 -15.22
CA ARG A 39 -44.45 -7.25 -15.55
C ARG A 39 -43.50 -6.99 -14.36
N SER A 40 -43.70 -7.67 -13.25
CA SER A 40 -42.93 -7.50 -12.01
C SER A 40 -42.39 -8.85 -11.51
N TYR A 41 -41.82 -8.83 -10.31
CA TYR A 41 -41.35 -10.01 -9.60
C TYR A 41 -41.92 -10.06 -8.18
N GLU A 42 -42.22 -11.25 -7.70
CA GLU A 42 -42.38 -11.57 -6.29
C GLU A 42 -41.04 -12.09 -5.77
N ILE A 43 -40.55 -11.52 -4.66
CA ILE A 43 -39.22 -11.80 -4.10
C ILE A 43 -39.41 -12.43 -2.72
N PRO A 44 -38.76 -13.55 -2.38
CA PRO A 44 -38.89 -14.13 -1.04
C PRO A 44 -38.54 -13.10 0.06
N GLU A 45 -39.29 -13.05 1.14
CA GLU A 45 -39.05 -12.09 2.24
C GLU A 45 -37.69 -12.28 2.92
N HIS A 46 -37.12 -13.49 2.85
CA HIS A 46 -35.78 -13.78 3.37
C HIS A 46 -34.65 -13.47 2.37
N ALA A 47 -34.97 -13.04 1.14
CA ALA A 47 -33.97 -12.73 0.13
C ALA A 47 -33.10 -11.54 0.57
N VAL A 48 -31.80 -11.80 0.68
CA VAL A 48 -30.78 -10.78 0.94
C VAL A 48 -30.47 -10.05 -0.36
N LYS A 49 -30.20 -8.74 -0.29
CA LYS A 49 -29.75 -7.94 -1.44
C LYS A 49 -28.53 -8.63 -2.08
N PRO A 50 -28.60 -9.06 -3.35
CA PRO A 50 -27.45 -9.61 -4.04
C PRO A 50 -26.32 -8.58 -4.11
N ALA A 51 -25.07 -9.03 -3.98
CA ALA A 51 -23.92 -8.15 -4.07
C ALA A 51 -24.00 -7.27 -5.33
N ASP A 52 -23.90 -5.95 -5.14
CA ASP A 52 -24.03 -4.98 -6.23
C ASP A 52 -22.77 -4.98 -7.09
N GLY A 53 -22.79 -5.74 -8.20
CA GLY A 53 -21.69 -5.75 -9.17
C GLY A 53 -21.46 -4.44 -9.94
N ARG A 54 -22.05 -3.31 -9.50
CA ARG A 54 -21.71 -1.95 -9.98
C ARG A 54 -20.89 -1.15 -8.98
N ALA A 55 -20.76 -1.61 -7.74
CA ALA A 55 -19.74 -1.08 -6.83
C ALA A 55 -18.46 -1.83 -7.17
N VAL A 56 -17.49 -1.09 -7.74
CA VAL A 56 -16.23 -1.59 -8.29
C VAL A 56 -16.46 -2.30 -9.64
N ARG A 57 -16.07 -1.66 -10.76
CA ARG A 57 -15.51 -2.44 -11.89
C ARG A 57 -14.50 -3.33 -11.21
N GLN A 58 -14.79 -4.62 -11.05
CA GLN A 58 -13.89 -5.54 -10.35
C GLN A 58 -12.54 -5.32 -11.02
N LYS A 59 -11.63 -4.65 -10.30
CA LYS A 59 -10.33 -4.29 -10.85
C LYS A 59 -9.74 -5.58 -11.39
N ASP A 60 -9.17 -5.54 -12.58
CA ASP A 60 -8.72 -6.76 -13.24
C ASP A 60 -7.68 -7.43 -12.32
N ILE A 61 -8.01 -8.61 -11.79
CA ILE A 61 -7.08 -9.42 -11.00
C ILE A 61 -6.58 -10.56 -11.88
N PRO A 62 -5.28 -10.59 -12.22
CA PRO A 62 -4.68 -11.71 -12.93
C PRO A 62 -4.97 -13.04 -12.23
N GLU A 63 -5.17 -14.12 -13.02
CA GLU A 63 -5.55 -15.44 -12.48
C GLU A 63 -4.56 -15.93 -11.42
N GLU A 64 -3.27 -15.73 -11.66
CA GLU A 64 -2.18 -16.12 -10.75
C GLU A 64 -2.31 -15.49 -9.36
N PHE A 65 -2.77 -14.24 -9.27
CA PHE A 65 -2.86 -13.49 -8.02
C PHE A 65 -4.22 -13.58 -7.34
N ARG A 66 -5.25 -14.03 -8.07
CA ARG A 66 -6.65 -13.94 -7.62
C ARG A 66 -6.88 -14.54 -6.25
N LYS A 67 -6.38 -15.76 -6.01
CA LYS A 67 -6.57 -16.44 -4.72
C LYS A 67 -5.92 -15.68 -3.56
N VAL A 68 -4.71 -15.15 -3.78
CA VAL A 68 -3.94 -14.43 -2.75
C VAL A 68 -4.57 -13.06 -2.49
N PHE A 69 -4.91 -12.30 -3.52
CA PHE A 69 -5.50 -10.96 -3.35
C PHE A 69 -6.84 -11.02 -2.63
N LEU A 70 -7.73 -11.94 -3.04
CA LEU A 70 -9.03 -12.08 -2.38
C LEU A 70 -8.90 -12.51 -0.90
N ARG A 71 -7.90 -13.33 -0.56
CA ARG A 71 -7.62 -13.70 0.83
C ARG A 71 -7.18 -12.48 1.65
N ILE A 72 -6.26 -11.68 1.11
CA ILE A 72 -5.73 -10.48 1.76
C ILE A 72 -6.83 -9.42 1.91
N ASP A 73 -7.66 -9.22 0.88
CA ASP A 73 -8.84 -8.33 0.94
C ASP A 73 -9.81 -8.76 2.04
N GLY A 74 -10.06 -10.07 2.18
CA GLY A 74 -10.90 -10.60 3.26
C GLY A 74 -10.36 -10.22 4.65
N LYS A 75 -9.04 -10.39 4.87
CA LYS A 75 -8.36 -10.00 6.12
C LYS A 75 -8.44 -8.48 6.35
N ARG A 76 -8.18 -7.68 5.31
CA ARG A 76 -8.31 -6.22 5.33
C ARG A 76 -9.71 -5.80 5.75
N ASP A 77 -10.74 -6.32 5.08
CA ASP A 77 -12.14 -5.95 5.30
C ASP A 77 -12.66 -6.43 6.66
N GLU A 78 -12.14 -7.53 7.17
CA GLU A 78 -12.39 -7.95 8.56
C GLU A 78 -11.82 -6.96 9.57
N LEU A 79 -10.56 -6.55 9.39
CA LEU A 79 -9.89 -5.65 10.32
C LEU A 79 -10.50 -4.24 10.29
N LEU A 80 -10.79 -3.71 9.10
CA LEU A 80 -11.47 -2.42 8.94
C LEU A 80 -12.86 -2.40 9.59
N ARG A 81 -13.56 -3.53 9.70
CA ARG A 81 -14.83 -3.63 10.44
C ARG A 81 -14.67 -3.60 11.96
N ARG A 82 -13.50 -3.99 12.47
CA ARG A 82 -13.21 -4.10 13.91
C ARG A 82 -12.55 -2.85 14.49
N ARG A 83 -11.95 -1.99 13.64
CA ARG A 83 -11.15 -0.85 14.07
C ARG A 83 -11.76 0.48 13.63
N GLU A 84 -12.02 1.36 14.60
CA GLU A 84 -12.25 2.78 14.34
C GLU A 84 -10.88 3.51 14.21
N GLY A 85 -10.70 4.38 13.22
CA GLY A 85 -9.50 5.23 13.09
C GLY A 85 -8.43 4.84 12.06
N GLY A 86 -8.71 3.87 11.16
CA GLY A 86 -7.81 3.56 10.03
C GLY A 86 -6.53 2.80 10.42
N TRP A 87 -5.40 3.08 9.76
CA TRP A 87 -4.12 2.38 9.94
C TRP A 87 -3.09 3.14 10.77
N VAL A 88 -3.50 4.21 11.46
CA VAL A 88 -2.57 5.06 12.20
C VAL A 88 -1.97 4.29 13.38
N LEU A 89 -0.65 4.21 13.43
CA LEU A 89 0.13 3.69 14.54
C LEU A 89 0.54 4.85 15.46
N SER A 90 0.57 4.58 16.77
CA SER A 90 0.99 5.56 17.77
C SER A 90 1.62 4.86 18.98
N GLY A 91 2.38 5.61 19.79
CA GLY A 91 2.97 5.09 21.03
C GLY A 91 3.99 3.98 20.77
N GLU A 92 4.06 2.98 21.66
CA GLU A 92 5.07 1.91 21.58
C GLU A 92 4.99 1.09 20.28
N LEU A 93 3.79 0.89 19.74
CA LEU A 93 3.60 0.20 18.46
C LEU A 93 4.26 0.96 17.30
N TRP A 94 4.17 2.29 17.34
CA TRP A 94 4.80 3.13 16.33
C TRP A 94 6.32 3.11 16.46
N GLU A 95 6.82 3.23 17.69
CA GLU A 95 8.27 3.15 17.96
C GLU A 95 8.87 1.84 17.47
N LYS A 96 8.17 0.73 17.70
CA LYS A 96 8.63 -0.58 17.26
C LYS A 96 8.57 -0.73 15.74
N PHE A 97 7.46 -0.33 15.11
CA PHE A 97 7.36 -0.33 13.65
C PHE A 97 8.48 0.52 13.01
N LEU A 98 8.72 1.72 13.54
CA LEU A 98 9.76 2.61 13.05
C LEU A 98 11.15 1.99 13.18
N LEU A 99 11.45 1.28 14.26
CA LEU A 99 12.73 0.59 14.40
C LEU A 99 12.91 -0.50 13.33
N GLU A 100 11.89 -1.34 13.15
CA GLU A 100 11.92 -2.44 12.19
C GLU A 100 11.91 -1.95 10.73
N LEU A 101 11.39 -0.75 10.47
CA LEU A 101 11.48 -0.08 9.17
C LEU A 101 12.83 0.63 8.97
N ALA A 102 13.24 1.46 9.91
CA ALA A 102 14.35 2.40 9.73
C ALA A 102 15.71 1.69 9.72
N TRP A 103 15.92 0.74 10.63
CA TRP A 103 17.25 0.13 10.79
C TRP A 103 17.72 -0.62 9.53
N PRO A 104 16.94 -1.53 8.90
CA PRO A 104 17.37 -2.18 7.67
C PRO A 104 17.65 -1.18 6.53
N LEU A 105 16.87 -0.10 6.45
CA LEU A 105 17.00 0.92 5.41
C LEU A 105 18.29 1.76 5.57
N VAL A 106 18.59 2.24 6.78
CA VAL A 106 19.82 3.03 7.02
C VAL A 106 21.07 2.15 6.94
N ARG A 107 21.01 0.92 7.46
CA ARG A 107 22.12 -0.04 7.37
C ARG A 107 22.46 -0.34 5.92
N ARG A 108 21.45 -0.54 5.07
CA ARG A 108 21.64 -0.77 3.64
C ARG A 108 22.26 0.43 2.92
N GLY A 109 21.97 1.65 3.39
CA GLY A 109 22.59 2.90 2.96
C GLY A 109 24.03 3.11 3.47
N GLY A 110 24.57 2.18 4.26
CA GLY A 110 25.94 2.23 4.77
C GLY A 110 26.08 2.82 6.17
N SER A 111 24.98 3.08 6.89
CA SER A 111 25.04 3.49 8.29
C SER A 111 25.69 2.41 9.16
N SER A 112 26.44 2.86 10.16
CA SER A 112 27.12 2.03 11.15
C SER A 112 26.26 1.73 12.38
N LEU A 113 25.03 2.25 12.44
CA LEU A 113 24.13 2.14 13.59
C LEU A 113 23.66 0.69 13.83
N THR A 114 23.66 0.27 15.10
CA THR A 114 23.01 -0.98 15.51
C THR A 114 21.49 -0.81 15.65
N PRO A 115 20.70 -1.90 15.76
CA PRO A 115 19.29 -1.79 16.09
C PRO A 115 19.04 -1.01 17.38
N GLU A 116 19.86 -1.25 18.41
CA GLU A 116 19.73 -0.60 19.72
C GLU A 116 19.99 0.91 19.63
N GLU A 117 21.05 1.31 18.92
CA GLU A 117 21.37 2.71 18.69
C GLU A 117 20.29 3.40 17.86
N THR A 118 19.78 2.73 16.82
CA THR A 118 18.67 3.24 16.00
C THR A 118 17.41 3.45 16.85
N GLY A 119 17.07 2.49 17.72
CA GLY A 119 15.93 2.58 18.63
C GLY A 119 16.09 3.69 19.67
N GLN A 120 17.31 3.95 20.15
CA GLN A 120 17.60 5.10 21.03
C GLN A 120 17.35 6.42 20.30
N ILE A 121 17.85 6.56 19.07
CA ILE A 121 17.71 7.77 18.26
C ILE A 121 16.23 8.06 17.99
N LEU A 122 15.45 7.04 17.62
CA LEU A 122 14.00 7.16 17.47
C LEU A 122 13.38 7.69 18.77
N LYS A 123 13.75 7.18 19.93
CA LYS A 123 13.26 7.69 21.23
C LYS A 123 13.80 9.07 21.64
N GLY A 124 14.56 9.75 20.77
CA GLY A 124 15.14 11.07 21.02
C GLY A 124 16.41 11.04 21.87
N VAL A 125 17.02 9.87 22.04
CA VAL A 125 18.27 9.70 22.79
C VAL A 125 19.42 9.57 21.78
N PRO A 126 20.42 10.48 21.78
CA PRO A 126 21.56 10.38 20.87
C PRO A 126 22.41 9.12 21.12
N ALA A 127 22.87 8.48 20.05
CA ALA A 127 23.82 7.38 20.08
C ALA A 127 25.26 7.90 20.22
N ALA A 128 25.93 7.57 21.32
CA ALA A 128 27.25 8.07 21.64
C ALA A 128 28.30 7.62 20.59
N GLY A 129 29.15 8.55 20.15
CA GLY A 129 30.24 8.26 19.21
C GLY A 129 29.81 8.10 17.74
N LYS A 130 28.52 8.28 17.42
CA LYS A 130 28.00 8.18 16.06
C LYS A 130 27.88 9.56 15.38
N PRO A 131 28.11 9.67 14.06
CA PRO A 131 27.98 10.92 13.33
C PRO A 131 26.56 11.50 13.42
N LEU A 132 26.44 12.84 13.48
CA LEU A 132 25.15 13.52 13.44
C LEU A 132 24.38 13.19 12.15
N ALA A 133 25.07 13.02 11.02
CA ALA A 133 24.43 12.66 9.75
C ALA A 133 23.65 11.35 9.85
N GLU A 134 24.18 10.32 10.51
CA GLU A 134 23.49 9.03 10.69
C GLU A 134 22.25 9.17 11.58
N HIS A 135 22.32 10.00 12.64
CA HIS A 135 21.16 10.31 13.46
C HIS A 135 20.05 10.97 12.65
N LEU A 136 20.43 11.95 11.82
CA LEU A 136 19.49 12.68 10.97
C LEU A 136 18.90 11.78 9.88
N GLU A 137 19.59 10.74 9.41
CA GLU A 137 18.99 9.76 8.50
C GLU A 137 17.86 8.97 9.16
N VAL A 138 18.04 8.53 10.42
CA VAL A 138 16.99 7.85 11.20
C VAL A 138 15.81 8.78 11.47
N LEU A 139 16.08 10.01 11.92
CA LEU A 139 15.05 11.01 12.19
C LEU A 139 14.33 11.45 10.91
N GLY A 140 15.02 11.47 9.77
CA GLY A 140 14.42 11.74 8.46
C GLY A 140 13.42 10.66 8.03
N ILE A 141 13.72 9.39 8.30
CA ILE A 141 12.78 8.29 8.07
C ILE A 141 11.55 8.44 8.97
N ARG A 142 11.74 8.76 10.26
CA ARG A 142 10.62 9.04 11.16
C ARG A 142 9.73 10.16 10.62
N GLU A 143 10.33 11.32 10.30
CA GLU A 143 9.57 12.49 9.81
C GLU A 143 8.76 12.14 8.56
N ALA A 144 9.37 11.42 7.62
CA ALA A 144 8.69 10.96 6.42
C ALA A 144 7.55 9.96 6.74
N ALA A 145 7.79 9.04 7.67
CA ALA A 145 6.82 8.03 8.08
C ALA A 145 5.62 8.66 8.82
N ASP A 146 5.86 9.64 9.70
CA ASP A 146 4.82 10.43 10.36
C ASP A 146 3.99 11.19 9.32
N TRP A 147 4.67 11.85 8.37
CA TRP A 147 4.00 12.64 7.34
C TRP A 147 3.13 11.79 6.40
N ILE A 148 3.57 10.58 6.00
CA ILE A 148 2.70 9.72 5.17
C ILE A 148 1.46 9.22 5.93
N GLN A 149 1.52 9.05 7.26
CA GLN A 149 0.33 8.71 8.04
C GLN A 149 -0.69 9.85 8.03
N GLU A 150 -0.22 11.10 8.13
CA GLU A 150 -1.07 12.28 8.01
C GLU A 150 -1.68 12.40 6.59
N LEU A 151 -0.84 12.24 5.56
CA LEU A 151 -1.27 12.31 4.16
C LEU A 151 -2.24 11.20 3.74
N ALA A 152 -2.17 10.04 4.37
CA ALA A 152 -3.07 8.92 4.09
C ALA A 152 -4.52 9.24 4.46
N ALA A 153 -4.76 10.14 5.41
CA ALA A 153 -6.10 10.63 5.75
C ALA A 153 -6.61 11.73 4.81
N GLY A 154 -5.71 12.33 4.02
CA GLY A 154 -6.01 13.43 3.10
C GLY A 154 -6.45 12.97 1.71
N GLN A 155 -6.66 13.96 0.83
CA GLN A 155 -7.01 13.76 -0.59
C GLN A 155 -5.90 14.21 -1.55
N GLU A 156 -4.71 14.55 -1.04
CA GLU A 156 -3.59 15.00 -1.86
C GLU A 156 -3.09 13.87 -2.78
N GLU A 157 -3.15 14.06 -4.09
CA GLU A 157 -2.65 13.06 -5.05
C GLU A 157 -1.12 12.99 -5.04
N LEU A 158 -0.56 11.86 -5.50
CA LEU A 158 0.87 11.77 -5.71
C LEU A 158 1.32 12.80 -6.73
N SER A 159 2.35 13.56 -6.39
CA SER A 159 2.91 14.61 -7.23
C SER A 159 4.42 14.64 -7.13
N GLU A 160 5.07 15.23 -8.13
CA GLU A 160 6.50 15.52 -8.08
C GLU A 160 6.87 16.29 -6.80
N ALA A 161 6.08 17.32 -6.44
CA ALA A 161 6.33 18.11 -5.24
C ALA A 161 6.30 17.27 -3.95
N LEU A 162 5.35 16.33 -3.84
CA LEU A 162 5.27 15.40 -2.72
C LEU A 162 6.51 14.49 -2.67
N ILE A 163 6.91 13.93 -3.81
CA ILE A 163 8.09 13.05 -3.92
C ILE A 163 9.37 13.80 -3.53
N LEU A 164 9.56 15.02 -4.03
CA LEU A 164 10.72 15.86 -3.69
C LEU A 164 10.72 16.23 -2.20
N ARG A 165 9.55 16.47 -1.61
CA ARG A 165 9.42 16.76 -0.17
C ARG A 165 9.72 15.53 0.68
N LEU A 166 9.25 14.34 0.30
CA LEU A 166 9.64 13.08 0.96
C LEU A 166 11.16 12.89 0.89
N HIS A 167 11.77 13.12 -0.28
CA HIS A 167 13.21 13.02 -0.45
C HIS A 167 13.97 13.99 0.46
N ALA A 168 13.50 15.24 0.60
CA ALA A 168 14.10 16.22 1.50
C ALA A 168 14.05 15.80 2.98
N MET A 169 12.95 15.17 3.42
CA MET A 169 12.84 14.60 4.78
C MET A 169 13.82 13.44 4.97
N VAL A 170 13.85 12.49 4.04
CA VAL A 170 14.71 11.31 4.11
C VAL A 170 16.20 11.69 4.10
N LEU A 171 16.58 12.73 3.35
CA LEU A 171 17.95 13.24 3.25
C LEU A 171 18.22 14.35 4.29
N MET A 172 17.56 14.33 5.45
CA MET A 172 17.75 15.33 6.50
C MET A 172 19.21 15.50 6.94
N GLY A 173 20.02 14.43 6.90
CA GLY A 173 21.46 14.46 7.19
C GLY A 173 22.32 15.09 6.08
N ARG A 174 21.77 15.24 4.87
CA ARG A 174 22.41 15.79 3.66
C ARG A 174 21.48 16.80 2.97
N ARG A 175 21.04 17.80 3.73
CA ARG A 175 20.01 18.78 3.28
C ARG A 175 20.30 19.49 1.96
N LYS A 176 21.58 19.62 1.56
CA LYS A 176 21.96 20.23 0.27
C LYS A 176 21.59 19.36 -0.93
N GLU A 177 21.39 18.06 -0.73
CA GLU A 177 21.02 17.07 -1.75
C GLU A 177 19.51 16.75 -1.69
N GLY A 178 18.86 17.00 -0.55
CA GLY A 178 17.45 16.71 -0.33
C GLY A 178 16.53 17.48 -1.27
N GLY A 179 15.55 16.77 -1.84
CA GLY A 179 14.56 17.34 -2.77
C GLY A 179 15.11 17.75 -4.15
N LEU A 180 16.32 17.32 -4.51
CA LEU A 180 16.92 17.59 -5.82
C LEU A 180 17.10 16.31 -6.62
N TYR A 181 16.75 16.34 -7.91
CA TYR A 181 17.11 15.25 -8.82
C TYR A 181 18.62 15.09 -8.95
N ARG A 182 19.03 13.87 -9.28
CA ARG A 182 20.43 13.60 -9.59
C ARG A 182 20.90 14.41 -10.79
N SER A 183 22.17 14.80 -10.75
CA SER A 183 22.81 15.59 -11.80
C SER A 183 23.76 14.75 -12.65
N ARG A 184 24.10 13.53 -12.22
CA ARG A 184 24.95 12.59 -12.95
C ARG A 184 24.26 11.26 -13.19
N ALA A 185 24.75 10.53 -14.19
CA ALA A 185 24.35 9.16 -14.42
C ALA A 185 24.76 8.28 -13.24
N VAL A 186 23.92 7.33 -12.88
CA VAL A 186 24.15 6.38 -11.79
C VAL A 186 23.93 4.96 -12.31
N ARG A 187 24.51 3.98 -11.63
CA ARG A 187 24.23 2.56 -11.87
C ARG A 187 23.51 1.98 -10.68
N LEU A 188 22.49 1.18 -10.95
CA LEU A 188 21.79 0.44 -9.91
C LEU A 188 22.71 -0.66 -9.40
N SER A 189 22.83 -0.77 -8.08
CA SER A 189 23.72 -1.77 -7.47
C SER A 189 23.23 -3.18 -7.78
N GLY A 190 24.12 -4.04 -8.29
CA GLY A 190 23.83 -5.46 -8.52
C GLY A 190 23.05 -5.76 -9.81
N THR A 191 23.00 -4.84 -10.77
CA THR A 191 22.40 -5.05 -12.08
C THR A 191 23.16 -4.27 -13.16
N ASP A 192 23.11 -4.76 -14.40
CA ASP A 192 23.63 -4.05 -15.59
C ASP A 192 22.64 -3.02 -16.15
N ASN A 193 21.44 -2.90 -15.54
CA ASN A 193 20.42 -1.97 -15.99
C ASN A 193 20.83 -0.52 -15.71
N GLU A 194 20.76 0.32 -16.74
CA GLU A 194 21.04 1.74 -16.61
C GLU A 194 19.73 2.52 -16.49
N PRO A 195 19.52 3.26 -15.38
CA PRO A 195 18.34 4.11 -15.24
C PRO A 195 18.40 5.27 -16.26
N PRO A 196 17.29 5.99 -16.47
CA PRO A 196 17.24 7.12 -17.41
C PRO A 196 18.40 8.12 -17.25
N GLN A 197 18.77 8.84 -18.30
CA GLN A 197 19.77 9.91 -18.13
C GLN A 197 19.22 11.03 -17.22
N PRO A 198 20.07 11.77 -16.46
CA PRO A 198 19.61 12.78 -15.50
C PRO A 198 18.62 13.79 -16.07
N PHE A 199 18.85 14.25 -17.31
CA PHE A 199 17.98 15.21 -18.00
C PHE A 199 16.60 14.63 -18.38
N MET A 200 16.45 13.30 -18.37
CA MET A 200 15.17 12.62 -18.62
C MET A 200 14.36 12.40 -17.34
N VAL A 201 14.98 12.46 -16.15
CA VAL A 201 14.33 12.14 -14.88
C VAL A 201 13.00 12.87 -14.66
N PRO A 202 12.89 14.21 -14.85
CA PRO A 202 11.63 14.91 -14.66
C PRO A 202 10.51 14.40 -15.59
N VAL A 203 10.86 14.13 -16.86
CA VAL A 203 9.91 13.63 -17.87
C VAL A 203 9.47 12.20 -17.53
N MET A 204 10.39 11.34 -17.09
CA MET A 204 10.08 9.97 -16.72
C MET A 204 9.22 9.90 -15.45
N LEU A 205 9.45 10.81 -14.49
CA LEU A 205 8.64 10.86 -13.28
C LEU A 205 7.21 11.37 -13.55
N ASP A 206 7.06 12.40 -14.39
CA ASP A 206 5.74 12.87 -14.86
C ASP A 206 4.98 11.75 -15.62
N TRP A 207 5.69 11.02 -16.48
CA TRP A 207 5.12 9.87 -17.18
C TRP A 207 4.67 8.77 -16.21
N LEU A 208 5.51 8.41 -15.23
CA LEU A 208 5.19 7.41 -14.20
C LEU A 208 3.93 7.80 -13.42
N LEU A 209 3.82 9.05 -12.98
CA LEU A 209 2.66 9.53 -12.22
C LEU A 209 1.37 9.47 -13.05
N LYS A 210 1.43 9.85 -14.33
CA LYS A 210 0.28 9.73 -15.26
C LYS A 210 -0.10 8.28 -15.50
N GLU A 211 0.87 7.40 -15.72
CA GLU A 211 0.62 5.99 -15.94
C GLU A 211 0.03 5.33 -14.69
N TYR A 212 0.53 5.69 -13.52
CA TYR A 212 0.00 5.26 -12.23
C TYR A 212 -1.49 5.59 -12.09
N GLU A 213 -1.90 6.84 -12.36
CA GLU A 213 -3.30 7.25 -12.28
C GLU A 213 -4.21 6.55 -13.31
N GLU A 214 -3.71 6.26 -14.51
CA GLU A 214 -4.46 5.46 -15.49
C GLU A 214 -4.58 3.98 -15.08
N LYS A 215 -3.50 3.39 -14.57
CA LYS A 215 -3.49 2.01 -14.05
C LYS A 215 -4.38 1.88 -12.80
N LYS A 216 -4.45 2.90 -11.95
CA LYS A 216 -5.27 2.93 -10.72
C LYS A 216 -6.75 2.68 -10.97
N LYS A 217 -7.25 3.06 -12.15
CA LYS A 217 -8.63 2.84 -12.61
C LYS A 217 -8.94 1.39 -12.99
N LYS A 218 -7.91 0.57 -13.23
CA LYS A 218 -8.03 -0.79 -13.81
C LYS A 218 -7.48 -1.87 -12.88
N LEU A 219 -6.30 -1.65 -12.32
CA LEU A 219 -5.55 -2.67 -11.58
C LEU A 219 -5.93 -2.74 -10.10
N HIS A 220 -5.85 -3.94 -9.55
CA HIS A 220 -5.99 -4.18 -8.12
C HIS A 220 -4.91 -3.44 -7.33
N ALA A 221 -5.22 -2.96 -6.12
CA ALA A 221 -4.26 -2.17 -5.33
C ALA A 221 -2.97 -2.97 -5.01
N LEU A 222 -3.13 -4.25 -4.66
CA LEU A 222 -2.03 -5.19 -4.40
C LEU A 222 -1.17 -5.54 -5.63
N GLU A 223 -1.60 -5.13 -6.83
CA GLU A 223 -0.79 -5.21 -8.05
C GLU A 223 -0.22 -3.83 -8.43
N LEU A 224 -1.06 -2.79 -8.37
CA LEU A 224 -0.71 -1.42 -8.72
C LEU A 224 0.43 -0.86 -7.86
N ILE A 225 0.38 -1.08 -6.55
CA ILE A 225 1.29 -0.45 -5.59
C ILE A 225 2.71 -1.03 -5.68
N PRO A 226 2.90 -2.37 -5.78
CA PRO A 226 4.24 -2.92 -6.08
C PRO A 226 4.82 -2.43 -7.41
N ARG A 227 3.98 -2.24 -8.44
CA ARG A 227 4.41 -1.69 -9.74
C ARG A 227 4.88 -0.24 -9.60
N LEU A 228 4.12 0.61 -8.90
CA LEU A 228 4.55 1.99 -8.58
C LEU A 228 5.95 2.01 -7.97
N HIS A 229 6.21 1.10 -7.01
CA HIS A 229 7.50 1.00 -6.36
C HIS A 229 8.62 0.58 -7.32
N MET A 230 8.41 -0.46 -8.12
CA MET A 230 9.39 -0.90 -9.13
C MET A 230 9.69 0.17 -10.18
N ASP A 231 8.64 0.83 -10.68
CA ASP A 231 8.77 1.89 -11.69
C ASP A 231 9.55 3.09 -11.12
N PHE A 232 9.31 3.44 -9.85
CA PHE A 232 10.05 4.50 -9.17
C PHE A 232 11.52 4.15 -8.96
N GLU A 233 11.81 2.93 -8.50
CA GLU A 233 13.19 2.45 -8.33
C GLU A 233 13.95 2.39 -9.66
N TRP A 234 13.25 2.09 -10.77
CA TRP A 234 13.81 2.09 -12.12
C TRP A 234 14.10 3.50 -12.66
N VAL A 235 13.20 4.48 -12.44
CA VAL A 235 13.46 5.90 -12.78
C VAL A 235 14.68 6.41 -12.00
N HIS A 236 14.79 5.98 -10.75
CA HIS A 236 15.89 6.29 -9.84
C HIS A 236 16.22 7.79 -9.80
N PRO A 237 15.27 8.65 -9.40
CA PRO A 237 15.36 10.10 -9.62
C PRO A 237 16.49 10.79 -8.83
N PHE A 238 16.99 10.18 -7.75
CA PHE A 238 17.92 10.80 -6.82
C PHE A 238 19.30 10.14 -6.80
N GLU A 239 20.30 10.85 -6.28
CA GLU A 239 21.66 10.30 -6.05
C GLU A 239 21.65 9.25 -4.93
N ASP A 240 20.79 9.42 -3.94
CA ASP A 240 20.58 8.53 -2.81
C ASP A 240 19.14 8.71 -2.30
N GLY A 241 18.67 7.81 -1.45
CA GLY A 241 17.36 7.90 -0.83
C GLY A 241 16.23 7.30 -1.64
N ASN A 242 16.51 6.79 -2.85
CA ASN A 242 15.49 6.21 -3.74
C ASN A 242 14.69 5.11 -3.02
N THR A 243 15.34 4.07 -2.52
CA THR A 243 14.64 2.97 -1.82
C THR A 243 13.83 3.46 -0.61
N ARG A 244 14.33 4.45 0.13
CA ARG A 244 13.62 5.03 1.29
C ARG A 244 12.36 5.80 0.84
N VAL A 245 12.46 6.64 -0.19
CA VAL A 245 11.31 7.37 -0.76
C VAL A 245 10.33 6.39 -1.41
N GLY A 246 10.81 5.43 -2.20
CA GLY A 246 10.01 4.39 -2.84
C GLY A 246 9.21 3.58 -1.82
N TRP A 247 9.79 3.27 -0.66
CA TRP A 247 9.09 2.58 0.43
C TRP A 247 8.03 3.45 1.11
N MET A 248 8.28 4.76 1.26
CA MET A 248 7.30 5.71 1.79
C MET A 248 6.12 5.89 0.83
N LEU A 249 6.37 5.99 -0.48
CA LEU A 249 5.32 6.06 -1.51
C LEU A 249 4.46 4.80 -1.52
N MET A 250 5.10 3.63 -1.45
CA MET A 250 4.41 2.35 -1.38
C MET A 250 3.48 2.27 -0.16
N ASN A 251 4.01 2.65 1.01
CA ASN A 251 3.23 2.65 2.26
C ASN A 251 2.08 3.66 2.26
N LEU A 252 2.31 4.87 1.73
CA LEU A 252 1.26 5.88 1.58
C LEU A 252 0.07 5.34 0.75
N GLU A 253 0.35 4.73 -0.40
CA GLU A 253 -0.71 4.18 -1.25
C GLU A 253 -1.34 2.91 -0.67
N LEU A 254 -0.60 2.08 0.08
CA LEU A 254 -1.18 0.97 0.84
C LEU A 254 -2.20 1.48 1.86
N MET A 255 -1.84 2.49 2.66
CA MET A 255 -2.74 3.08 3.66
C MET A 255 -3.99 3.67 3.00
N ARG A 256 -3.84 4.39 1.89
CA ARG A 256 -4.96 4.94 1.10
C ARG A 256 -5.86 3.87 0.50
N ALA A 257 -5.29 2.73 0.12
CA ALA A 257 -6.04 1.56 -0.33
C ALA A 257 -6.63 0.74 0.83
N GLY A 258 -6.44 1.19 2.07
CA GLY A 258 -6.98 0.56 3.25
C GLY A 258 -6.19 -0.66 3.71
N TYR A 259 -4.91 -0.80 3.38
CA TYR A 259 -4.01 -1.80 3.94
C TYR A 259 -3.08 -1.20 5.01
N PRO A 260 -2.56 -2.02 5.95
CA PRO A 260 -1.61 -1.54 6.95
C PRO A 260 -0.26 -1.18 6.32
N LEU A 261 0.52 -0.43 7.09
CA LEU A 261 1.94 -0.22 6.81
C LEU A 261 2.70 -1.56 6.76
N VAL A 262 3.71 -1.61 5.89
CA VAL A 262 4.62 -2.73 5.71
C VAL A 262 6.08 -2.29 5.88
N ARG A 263 6.86 -3.19 6.44
CA ARG A 263 8.29 -3.01 6.73
C ARG A 263 9.11 -4.01 5.94
N LEU A 264 10.30 -3.60 5.53
CA LEU A 264 11.26 -4.50 4.89
C LEU A 264 12.21 -5.05 5.94
N SER A 265 11.92 -6.24 6.45
CA SER A 265 12.80 -6.89 7.43
C SER A 265 14.15 -7.26 6.80
N GLU A 266 15.19 -7.47 7.63
CA GLU A 266 16.48 -7.96 7.12
C GLU A 266 16.34 -9.30 6.37
N GLY A 267 15.45 -10.18 6.82
CA GLY A 267 15.21 -11.46 6.15
C GLY A 267 14.58 -11.34 4.76
N SER A 268 13.90 -10.22 4.47
CA SER A 268 13.23 -9.97 3.20
C SER A 268 14.07 -9.12 2.23
N LEU A 269 15.18 -8.53 2.67
CA LEU A 269 16.02 -7.66 1.83
C LEU A 269 16.59 -8.39 0.61
N GLU A 270 17.02 -9.65 0.78
CA GLU A 270 17.57 -10.41 -0.34
C GLU A 270 16.50 -10.71 -1.39
N ASP A 271 15.31 -11.14 -0.96
CA ASP A 271 14.18 -11.40 -1.85
C ASP A 271 13.72 -10.12 -2.57
N TYR A 272 13.77 -8.98 -1.89
CA TYR A 272 13.49 -7.66 -2.48
C TYR A 272 14.43 -7.32 -3.63
N TYR A 273 15.74 -7.40 -3.41
CA TYR A 273 16.70 -7.10 -4.48
C TYR A 273 16.67 -8.14 -5.60
N ARG A 274 16.41 -9.41 -5.27
CA ARG A 274 16.19 -10.46 -6.28
C ARG A 274 14.96 -10.14 -7.14
N ALA A 275 13.87 -9.66 -6.53
CA ALA A 275 12.67 -9.26 -7.25
C ALA A 275 12.91 -8.05 -8.17
N LEU A 276 13.63 -7.03 -7.69
CA LEU A 276 14.06 -5.90 -8.54
C LEU A 276 14.92 -6.37 -9.71
N GLY A 277 15.89 -7.26 -9.48
CA GLY A 277 16.72 -7.81 -10.55
C GLY A 277 15.91 -8.53 -11.63
N GLN A 278 14.92 -9.34 -11.23
CA GLN A 278 14.01 -10.01 -12.18
C GLN A 278 13.15 -9.00 -12.97
N TYR A 279 12.72 -7.92 -12.34
CA TYR A 279 12.01 -6.84 -13.02
C TYR A 279 12.90 -6.13 -14.05
N TYR A 280 14.12 -5.76 -13.67
CA TYR A 280 15.06 -5.05 -14.52
C TYR A 280 15.53 -5.87 -15.72
N GLU A 281 15.81 -7.16 -15.53
CA GLU A 281 16.38 -8.01 -16.58
C GLU A 281 15.34 -8.66 -17.48
N LYS A 282 14.16 -8.98 -16.92
CA LYS A 282 13.17 -9.85 -17.59
C LYS A 282 11.77 -9.25 -17.61
N SER A 283 11.60 -8.03 -17.11
CA SER A 283 10.27 -7.41 -16.90
C SER A 283 9.32 -8.30 -16.10
N ASN A 284 9.88 -9.15 -15.22
CA ASN A 284 9.11 -10.07 -14.41
C ASN A 284 8.74 -9.42 -13.07
N GLU A 285 7.49 -8.98 -12.98
CA GLU A 285 6.95 -8.21 -11.85
C GLU A 285 6.41 -9.11 -10.74
N ALA A 286 6.08 -10.37 -11.06
CA ALA A 286 5.42 -11.29 -10.14
C ALA A 286 6.19 -11.49 -8.82
N PRO A 287 7.54 -11.63 -8.80
CA PRO A 287 8.28 -11.76 -7.55
C PRO A 287 8.06 -10.59 -6.58
N MET A 288 8.04 -9.35 -7.08
CA MET A 288 7.83 -8.17 -6.24
C MET A 288 6.39 -8.11 -5.75
N ILE A 289 5.42 -8.43 -6.62
CA ILE A 289 3.99 -8.48 -6.25
C ILE A 289 3.79 -9.52 -5.14
N TYR A 290 4.36 -10.72 -5.25
CA TYR A 290 4.30 -11.74 -4.19
C TYR A 290 4.99 -11.30 -2.90
N LEU A 291 6.15 -10.68 -2.99
CA LEU A 291 6.87 -10.17 -1.82
C LEU A 291 6.03 -9.15 -1.05
N VAL A 292 5.58 -8.09 -1.73
CA VAL A 292 4.81 -7.02 -1.09
C VAL A 292 3.48 -7.55 -0.54
N THR A 293 2.79 -8.42 -1.27
CA THR A 293 1.54 -9.02 -0.77
C THR A 293 1.77 -9.93 0.44
N GLY A 294 2.89 -10.66 0.48
CA GLY A 294 3.31 -11.39 1.67
C GLY A 294 3.53 -10.48 2.87
N LEU A 295 4.22 -9.35 2.69
CA LEU A 295 4.45 -8.35 3.75
C LEU A 295 3.12 -7.72 4.24
N VAL A 296 2.20 -7.42 3.31
CA VAL A 296 0.86 -6.91 3.66
C VAL A 296 0.09 -7.96 4.46
N GLU A 297 0.12 -9.22 4.03
CA GLU A 297 -0.56 -10.32 4.71
C GLU A 297 0.00 -10.54 6.11
N GLU A 298 1.32 -10.52 6.27
CA GLU A 298 1.98 -10.64 7.57
C GLU A 298 1.56 -9.50 8.51
N SER A 299 1.57 -8.26 8.03
CA SER A 299 1.13 -7.09 8.80
C SER A 299 -0.34 -7.22 9.23
N LEU A 300 -1.23 -7.61 8.31
CA LEU A 300 -2.63 -7.88 8.63
C LEU A 300 -2.80 -8.98 9.68
N ASP A 301 -2.02 -10.07 9.59
CA ASP A 301 -2.08 -11.17 10.54
C ASP A 301 -1.62 -10.74 11.93
N GLN A 302 -0.57 -9.93 12.03
CA GLN A 302 -0.13 -9.37 13.32
C GLN A 302 -1.24 -8.51 13.94
N TRP A 303 -1.90 -7.68 13.15
CA TRP A 303 -3.03 -6.88 13.63
C TRP A 303 -4.26 -7.71 14.00
N LEU A 304 -4.60 -8.75 13.24
CA LEU A 304 -5.74 -9.61 13.57
C LEU A 304 -5.50 -10.39 14.86
N ARG A 305 -4.26 -10.83 15.11
CA ARG A 305 -3.87 -11.49 16.38
C ARG A 305 -4.10 -10.58 17.58
N CYS A 306 -3.86 -9.29 17.45
CA CYS A 306 -4.14 -8.30 18.50
C CYS A 306 -5.59 -8.29 18.99
N PHE A 307 -6.55 -8.55 18.11
CA PHE A 307 -7.96 -8.60 18.48
C PHE A 307 -8.37 -9.91 19.17
N THR A 308 -7.63 -10.99 18.95
CA THR A 308 -7.88 -12.29 19.59
C THR A 308 -7.08 -12.47 20.88
N GLU A 309 -5.90 -11.86 20.96
CA GLU A 309 -4.97 -11.94 22.09
C GLU A 309 -4.40 -10.54 22.38
N PRO A 310 -4.98 -9.76 23.31
CA PRO A 310 -4.52 -8.41 23.59
C PRO A 310 -3.03 -8.33 24.03
N ALA A 311 -2.51 -9.40 24.65
CA ALA A 311 -1.10 -9.51 25.01
C ALA A 311 -0.16 -9.69 23.79
N ALA A 312 -0.69 -10.10 22.63
CA ALA A 312 0.06 -10.18 21.39
C ALA A 312 0.32 -8.80 20.77
N CYS A 313 -0.35 -7.73 21.24
CA CYS A 313 -0.09 -6.38 20.76
C CYS A 313 1.28 -5.84 21.12
N SER A 314 1.92 -6.31 22.19
CA SER A 314 3.34 -6.02 22.45
C SER A 314 4.28 -6.52 21.34
N ASN A 315 3.81 -7.44 20.49
CA ASN A 315 4.54 -8.04 19.38
C ASN A 315 4.16 -7.49 17.99
N LEU A 316 3.29 -6.49 17.88
CA LEU A 316 3.08 -5.68 16.66
C LEU A 316 4.29 -4.82 16.31
#